data_AF-A0A955DXI8-F1
#
_entry.id   AF-A0A955DXI8-F1
#
_cell.length_a   1.000
_cell.length_b   1.000
_cell.length_c   1.000
_cell.angle_alpha   90.00
_cell.angle_beta   90.00
_cell.angle_gamma   90.00
#
_symmetry.space_group_name_H-M   'P 1'
#
loop_
_entity.id
_entity.type
_entity.pdbx_description
1 polymer ?
#
loop_
_entity_poly.entity_id
_entity_poly.type
_entity_poly.pdbx_seq_one_letter_code
_entity_poly.pdbx_strand_id
1 'polypeptide(L)'
;MAAVIVAHKPREVDLEDLLQDVAMTFVKRVRSLRDEEAFKPWLRTVAMNAARAAGREVTRRRRHDPEPRQVNDLDMEARDEGRRLLDLAADLPDGYREPLLLRCVRGFSYRRIAELLDLPETTVETRIARGRRMLRERAEETTRRTHDRL
;
A
#
# COMPACT_ATOMS: atom_id res chain seq x y z
N MET A 1 -13.31 1.98 -2.74
CA MET A 1 -12.81 0.66 -2.28
C MET A 1 -11.78 0.07 -3.24
N ALA A 2 -12.08 -0.05 -4.54
CA ALA A 2 -11.13 -0.56 -5.54
C ALA A 2 -9.79 0.18 -5.55
N ALA A 3 -9.78 1.52 -5.45
CA ALA A 3 -8.55 2.30 -5.39
C ALA A 3 -7.64 1.95 -4.19
N VAL A 4 -8.22 1.63 -3.03
CA VAL A 4 -7.48 1.19 -1.84
C VAL A 4 -6.81 -0.16 -2.12
N ILE A 5 -7.55 -1.10 -2.71
CA ILE A 5 -7.03 -2.43 -3.05
C ILE A 5 -5.94 -2.32 -4.12
N VAL A 6 -6.17 -1.54 -5.18
CA VAL A 6 -5.20 -1.29 -6.24
C VAL A 6 -3.95 -0.61 -5.68
N ALA A 7 -4.06 0.30 -4.70
CA ALA A 7 -2.91 0.91 -4.06
C ALA A 7 -2.07 -0.11 -3.25
N HIS A 8 -2.71 -1.10 -2.61
CA HIS A 8 -2.05 -1.94 -1.60
C HIS A 8 -1.83 -3.41 -2.01
N LYS A 9 -2.42 -3.90 -3.10
CA LYS A 9 -2.30 -5.31 -3.50
C LYS A 9 -0.87 -5.71 -3.90
N PRO A 10 -0.47 -6.97 -3.75
CA PRO A 10 0.73 -7.45 -4.44
C PRO A 10 0.56 -7.30 -5.97
N ARG A 11 1.66 -7.07 -6.70
CA ARG A 11 1.57 -6.91 -8.17
C ARG A 11 1.05 -8.20 -8.82
N GLU A 12 1.42 -9.33 -8.24
CA GLU A 12 1.21 -10.70 -8.69
C GLU A 12 -0.21 -11.22 -8.43
N VAL A 13 -0.98 -10.54 -7.57
CA VAL A 13 -2.31 -10.99 -7.16
C VAL A 13 -3.35 -10.29 -8.02
N ASP A 14 -4.32 -11.01 -8.57
CA ASP A 14 -5.39 -10.39 -9.36
C ASP A 14 -6.23 -9.44 -8.48
N LEU A 15 -6.73 -8.36 -9.08
CA LEU A 15 -7.69 -7.50 -8.41
C LEU A 15 -9.01 -8.24 -8.15
N GLU A 16 -9.45 -9.09 -9.07
CA GLU A 16 -10.70 -9.85 -8.97
C GLU A 16 -10.68 -10.82 -7.78
N ASP A 17 -9.59 -11.57 -7.61
CA ASP A 17 -9.40 -12.46 -6.45
C ASP A 17 -9.53 -11.70 -5.12
N LEU A 18 -8.87 -10.53 -5.04
CA LEU A 18 -8.91 -9.69 -3.85
C LEU A 18 -10.30 -9.08 -3.61
N LEU A 19 -10.99 -8.68 -4.67
CA LEU A 19 -12.37 -8.20 -4.56
C LEU A 19 -13.31 -9.31 -4.10
N GLN A 20 -13.09 -10.55 -4.55
CA GLN A 20 -13.86 -11.71 -4.13
C GLN A 20 -13.65 -12.00 -2.64
N ASP A 21 -12.41 -11.95 -2.14
CA ASP A 21 -12.12 -12.11 -0.71
C ASP A 21 -12.78 -11.03 0.16
N VAL A 22 -12.74 -9.78 -0.31
CA VAL A 22 -13.41 -8.66 0.35
C VAL A 22 -14.93 -8.84 0.33
N ALA A 23 -15.51 -9.24 -0.81
CA ALA A 23 -16.94 -9.49 -0.95
C ALA A 23 -17.41 -10.65 -0.07
N MET A 24 -16.65 -11.76 0.00
CA MET A 24 -16.94 -12.88 0.89
C MET A 24 -16.92 -12.45 2.36
N THR A 25 -15.92 -11.66 2.76
CA THR A 25 -15.84 -11.13 4.13
C THR A 25 -17.00 -10.18 4.41
N PHE A 26 -17.36 -9.34 3.44
CA PHE A 26 -18.49 -8.44 3.51
C PHE A 26 -19.80 -9.19 3.77
N VAL A 27 -20.17 -10.14 2.91
CA VAL A 27 -21.42 -10.90 3.05
C VAL A 27 -21.52 -11.64 4.39
N LYS A 28 -20.40 -12.19 4.88
CA LYS A 28 -20.35 -12.91 6.17
C LYS A 28 -20.56 -12.01 7.38
N ARG A 29 -20.17 -10.73 7.29
CA ARG A 29 -20.09 -9.83 8.45
C ARG A 29 -21.03 -8.62 8.39
N VAL A 30 -21.58 -8.29 7.23
CA VAL A 30 -22.45 -7.11 7.05
C VAL A 30 -23.66 -7.14 8.01
N ARG A 31 -24.22 -8.31 8.31
CA ARG A 31 -25.34 -8.46 9.26
C ARG A 31 -24.96 -8.16 10.72
N SER A 32 -23.67 -8.12 11.03
CA SER A 32 -23.17 -7.75 12.36
C SER A 32 -22.86 -6.26 12.50
N LEU A 33 -22.90 -5.49 11.39
CA LEU A 33 -22.77 -4.05 11.46
C LEU A 33 -24.06 -3.45 12.01
N ARG A 34 -23.94 -2.81 13.18
CA ARG A 34 -25.05 -2.14 13.87
C ARG A 34 -25.15 -0.66 13.53
N ASP A 35 -24.07 -0.09 13.02
CA ASP A 35 -23.91 1.33 12.74
C ASP A 35 -23.55 1.51 11.26
N GLU A 36 -24.39 2.22 10.52
CA GLU A 36 -24.21 2.50 9.11
C GLU A 36 -23.02 3.44 8.85
N GLU A 37 -22.72 4.35 9.77
CA GLU A 37 -21.57 5.26 9.64
C GLU A 37 -20.24 4.52 9.73
N ALA A 38 -20.20 3.42 10.49
CA ALA A 38 -19.04 2.54 10.60
C ALA A 38 -18.77 1.71 9.33
N PHE A 39 -19.70 1.67 8.37
CA PHE A 39 -19.59 0.85 7.16
C PHE A 39 -18.36 1.17 6.32
N LYS A 40 -18.15 2.45 5.96
CA LYS A 40 -17.05 2.87 5.09
C LYS A 40 -15.67 2.61 5.74
N PRO A 41 -15.42 3.03 7.00
CA PRO A 41 -14.16 2.72 7.69
C PRO A 41 -13.90 1.23 7.87
N TRP A 42 -14.94 0.45 8.18
CA TRP A 42 -14.82 -1.00 8.34
C TRP A 42 -14.47 -1.67 7.02
N LEU A 43 -15.16 -1.33 5.92
CA LEU A 43 -14.91 -1.92 4.60
C LEU A 43 -13.50 -1.59 4.08
N ARG A 44 -13.02 -0.36 4.33
CA ARG A 44 -11.63 0.03 4.08
C ARG A 44 -10.65 -0.89 4.82
N THR A 45 -10.93 -1.17 6.10
CA THR A 45 -10.11 -2.07 6.92
C THR A 45 -10.09 -3.49 6.37
N VAL A 46 -11.24 -4.02 5.96
CA VAL A 46 -11.35 -5.34 5.31
C VAL A 46 -10.50 -5.39 4.04
N ALA A 47 -10.64 -4.40 3.16
CA ALA A 47 -9.88 -4.30 1.92
C ALA A 47 -8.36 -4.24 2.14
N MET A 48 -7.90 -3.43 3.10
CA MET A 48 -6.48 -3.37 3.46
C MET A 48 -5.96 -4.68 4.04
N ASN A 49 -6.75 -5.35 4.90
CA ASN A 49 -6.36 -6.61 5.50
C ASN A 49 -6.26 -7.73 4.47
N ALA A 50 -7.19 -7.77 3.50
CA ALA A 50 -7.13 -8.69 2.37
C ALA A 50 -5.85 -8.46 1.54
N ALA A 51 -5.55 -7.20 1.17
CA ALA A 51 -4.34 -6.86 0.43
C ALA A 51 -3.05 -7.26 1.18
N ARG A 52 -2.99 -7.03 2.50
CA ARG A 52 -1.85 -7.45 3.34
C ARG A 52 -1.74 -8.96 3.45
N ALA A 53 -2.86 -9.68 3.60
CA ALA A 53 -2.87 -11.13 3.65
C ALA A 53 -2.33 -11.74 2.35
N ALA A 54 -2.78 -11.22 1.21
CA ALA A 54 -2.28 -11.61 -0.10
C ALA A 54 -0.76 -11.35 -0.23
N GLY A 55 -0.25 -10.23 0.29
CA GLY A 55 1.19 -9.94 0.30
C GLY A 55 2.02 -10.90 1.16
N ARG A 56 1.51 -11.29 2.32
CA ARG A 56 2.14 -12.32 3.16
C ARG A 56 2.19 -13.67 2.45
N GLU A 57 1.10 -14.02 1.75
CA GLU A 57 1.01 -15.26 0.97
C GLU A 57 2.02 -15.30 -0.17
N VAL A 58 2.13 -14.23 -0.98
CA VAL A 58 3.13 -14.12 -2.06
C VAL A 58 4.54 -14.25 -1.50
N THR A 59 4.83 -13.59 -0.37
CA THR A 59 6.14 -13.67 0.29
C THR A 59 6.43 -15.10 0.77
N ARG A 60 5.45 -15.78 1.35
CA ARG A 60 5.59 -17.17 1.80
C ARG A 60 5.86 -18.12 0.63
N ARG A 61 5.12 -17.99 -0.47
CA ARG A 61 5.32 -18.81 -1.68
C ARG A 61 6.73 -18.65 -2.25
N ARG A 62 7.23 -17.41 -2.36
CA ARG A 62 8.59 -17.13 -2.81
C ARG A 62 9.68 -17.72 -1.92
N ARG A 63 9.44 -17.82 -0.62
CA ARG A 63 10.39 -18.46 0.31
C ARG A 63 10.41 -19.98 0.14
N HIS A 64 9.27 -20.57 -0.22
CA HIS A 64 9.13 -22.03 -0.35
C HIS A 64 9.55 -22.54 -1.74
N ASP A 65 9.48 -21.70 -2.76
CA ASP A 65 9.92 -22.02 -4.12
C ASP A 65 10.82 -20.89 -4.66
N PRO A 66 12.09 -20.86 -4.23
CA PRO A 66 13.03 -19.87 -4.71
C PRO A 66 13.45 -20.25 -6.14
N GLU A 67 12.84 -19.63 -7.15
CA GLU A 67 13.46 -19.62 -8.47
C GLU A 67 14.88 -19.06 -8.36
N PRO A 68 15.90 -19.72 -8.94
CA PRO A 68 17.28 -19.26 -8.86
C PRO A 68 17.45 -18.01 -9.74
N ARG A 69 17.09 -16.85 -9.20
CA ARG A 69 17.54 -15.56 -9.71
C ARG A 69 18.93 -15.31 -9.15
N GLN A 70 19.91 -15.12 -10.02
CA GLN A 70 21.19 -14.52 -9.63
C GLN A 70 20.90 -13.08 -9.21
N VAL A 71 20.67 -12.89 -7.92
CA VAL A 71 20.52 -11.58 -7.29
C VAL A 71 21.89 -11.18 -6.79
N ASN A 72 22.44 -10.08 -7.32
CA ASN A 72 23.67 -9.52 -6.79
C ASN A 72 23.38 -8.73 -5.49
N ASP A 73 24.44 -8.35 -4.77
CA ASP A 73 24.33 -7.64 -3.49
C ASP A 73 23.65 -6.27 -3.63
N LEU A 74 23.88 -5.56 -4.75
CA LEU A 74 23.24 -4.27 -5.04
C LEU A 74 21.71 -4.39 -5.18
N ASP A 75 21.24 -5.46 -5.80
CA ASP A 75 19.82 -5.77 -5.95
C ASP A 75 19.16 -6.17 -4.63
N MET A 76 19.92 -6.71 -3.68
CA MET A 76 19.46 -7.00 -2.32
C MET A 76 19.31 -5.71 -1.51
N GLU A 77 20.34 -4.86 -1.49
CA GLU A 77 20.32 -3.56 -0.80
C GLU A 77 19.19 -2.66 -1.30
N ALA A 78 19.00 -2.58 -2.63
CA ALA A 78 17.91 -1.80 -3.22
C ALA A 78 16.52 -2.32 -2.83
N ARG A 79 16.36 -3.65 -2.66
CA ARG A 79 15.10 -4.25 -2.19
C ARG A 79 14.85 -3.95 -0.73
N ASP A 80 15.87 -4.03 0.11
CA ASP A 80 15.75 -3.74 1.54
C ASP A 80 15.42 -2.26 1.79
N GLU A 81 16.07 -1.35 1.08
CA GLU A 81 15.73 0.08 1.17
C GLU A 81 14.32 0.35 0.63
N GLY A 82 13.93 -0.28 -0.48
CA GLY A 82 12.56 -0.21 -1.00
C GLY A 82 11.53 -0.71 0.01
N ARG A 83 11.84 -1.78 0.75
CA ARG A 83 10.98 -2.31 1.81
C ARG A 83 10.87 -1.34 2.98
N ARG A 84 11.99 -0.80 3.44
CA ARG A 84 12.06 0.20 4.51
C ARG A 84 11.22 1.43 4.18
N LEU A 85 11.32 1.95 2.95
CA LEU A 85 10.51 3.09 2.51
C LEU A 85 9.01 2.78 2.48
N LEU A 86 8.62 1.57 2.06
CA LEU A 86 7.21 1.15 2.10
C LEU A 86 6.68 1.04 3.53
N ASP A 87 7.49 0.56 4.47
CA ASP A 87 7.10 0.47 5.88
C ASP A 87 6.96 1.87 6.50
N LEU A 88 7.88 2.81 6.20
CA LEU A 88 7.74 4.23 6.61
C LEU A 88 6.51 4.91 5.98
N ALA A 89 6.20 4.58 4.73
CA ALA A 89 5.03 5.07 4.03
C ALA A 89 3.72 4.52 4.64
N ALA A 90 3.75 3.38 5.31
CA ALA A 90 2.58 2.81 5.97
C ALA A 90 2.04 3.72 7.08
N ASP A 91 2.88 4.54 7.71
CA ASP A 91 2.44 5.43 8.79
C ASP A 91 1.95 6.79 8.26
N LEU A 92 1.93 7.03 6.95
CA LEU A 92 1.44 8.29 6.38
C LEU A 92 -0.10 8.32 6.46
N PRO A 93 -0.72 9.50 6.68
CA PRO A 93 -2.16 9.65 6.55
C PRO A 93 -2.64 9.22 5.16
N ASP A 94 -3.79 8.57 5.13
CA ASP A 94 -4.35 7.95 3.92
C ASP A 94 -4.46 8.88 2.72
N GLY A 95 -4.87 10.13 2.96
CA GLY A 95 -5.00 11.15 1.93
C GLY A 95 -3.69 11.48 1.20
N TYR A 96 -2.53 11.17 1.79
CA TYR A 96 -1.21 11.34 1.17
C TYR A 96 -0.61 10.01 0.74
N ARG A 97 -0.80 8.96 1.54
CA ARG A 97 -0.29 7.61 1.30
C ARG A 97 -0.86 7.01 0.00
N GLU A 98 -2.16 7.07 -0.21
CA GLU A 98 -2.79 6.42 -1.37
C GLU A 98 -2.35 7.01 -2.71
N PRO A 99 -2.41 8.34 -2.93
CA PRO A 99 -1.89 8.94 -4.16
C PRO A 99 -0.40 8.63 -4.38
N LEU A 100 0.40 8.63 -3.30
CA LEU A 100 1.83 8.37 -3.37
C LEU A 100 2.12 6.93 -3.80
N LEU A 101 1.44 5.93 -3.23
CA LEU A 101 1.60 4.53 -3.62
C LEU A 101 1.15 4.31 -5.07
N LEU A 102 0.02 4.87 -5.49
CA LEU A 102 -0.45 4.77 -6.88
C LEU A 102 0.54 5.41 -7.86
N ARG A 103 1.19 6.51 -7.49
CA ARG A 103 2.20 7.14 -8.35
C ARG A 103 3.52 6.38 -8.37
N CYS A 104 4.11 6.16 -7.21
CA CYS A 104 5.49 5.68 -7.08
C CYS A 104 5.61 4.15 -7.21
N VAL A 105 4.58 3.40 -6.77
CA VAL A 105 4.61 1.93 -6.78
C VAL A 105 3.86 1.37 -7.99
N ARG A 106 2.76 2.00 -8.41
CA ARG A 106 2.00 1.54 -9.59
C ARG A 106 2.35 2.26 -10.89
N GLY A 107 3.04 3.39 -10.83
CA GLY A 107 3.42 4.15 -12.02
C GLY A 107 2.25 4.85 -12.71
N PHE A 108 1.10 5.02 -12.04
CA PHE A 108 -0.07 5.66 -12.65
C PHE A 108 0.17 7.16 -12.90
N SER A 109 -0.49 7.68 -13.94
CA SER A 109 -0.51 9.12 -14.22
C SER A 109 -1.37 9.87 -13.19
N TYR A 110 -1.10 11.17 -13.01
CA TYR A 110 -1.89 12.03 -12.11
C TYR A 110 -3.38 11.99 -12.48
N ARG A 111 -3.72 12.15 -13.76
CA ARG A 111 -5.08 11.93 -14.29
C ARG A 111 -5.71 10.60 -13.86
N ARG A 112 -5.01 9.47 -14.03
CA ARG A 112 -5.58 8.16 -13.65
C ARG A 112 -5.80 8.04 -12.14
N ILE A 113 -4.91 8.64 -11.35
CA ILE A 113 -5.04 8.66 -9.89
C ILE A 113 -6.24 9.54 -9.47
N ALA A 114 -6.43 10.68 -10.13
CA ALA A 114 -7.58 11.56 -9.94
C ALA A 114 -8.91 10.82 -10.20
N GLU A 115 -9.00 10.09 -11.31
CA GLU A 115 -10.15 9.23 -11.62
C GLU A 115 -10.38 8.15 -10.55
N LEU A 116 -9.32 7.48 -10.08
CA LEU A 116 -9.44 6.39 -9.10
C LEU A 116 -9.85 6.86 -7.71
N LEU A 117 -9.37 8.04 -7.31
CA LEU A 117 -9.59 8.58 -5.97
C LEU A 117 -10.77 9.56 -5.90
N ASP A 118 -11.38 9.88 -7.04
CA ASP A 118 -12.43 10.90 -7.18
C ASP A 118 -11.98 12.26 -6.63
N LEU A 119 -10.85 12.76 -7.16
CA LEU A 119 -10.20 14.00 -6.74
C LEU A 119 -9.78 14.84 -7.94
N PRO A 120 -9.71 16.17 -7.82
CA PRO A 120 -9.07 17.01 -8.83
C PRO A 120 -7.59 16.63 -9.03
N GLU A 121 -7.10 16.67 -10.28
CA GLU A 121 -5.71 16.32 -10.60
C GLU A 121 -4.70 17.21 -9.85
N THR A 122 -5.01 18.49 -9.66
CA THR A 122 -4.22 19.44 -8.83
C THR A 122 -4.17 19.02 -7.36
N THR A 123 -5.25 18.44 -6.84
CA THR A 123 -5.31 17.90 -5.48
C THR A 123 -4.45 16.65 -5.34
N VAL A 124 -4.42 15.81 -6.38
CA VAL A 124 -3.55 14.63 -6.43
C VAL A 124 -2.08 15.04 -6.44
N GLU A 125 -1.71 16.00 -7.29
CA GLU A 125 -0.34 16.53 -7.39
C GLU A 125 0.15 17.06 -6.04
N THR A 126 -0.64 17.94 -5.41
CA THR A 126 -0.30 18.53 -4.10
C THR A 126 -0.21 17.48 -2.99
N ARG A 127 -1.12 16.49 -2.96
CA ARG A 127 -1.06 15.37 -2.00
C ARG A 127 0.17 14.49 -2.20
N ILE A 128 0.55 14.19 -3.44
CA ILE A 128 1.77 13.42 -3.74
C ILE A 128 3.01 14.21 -3.30
N ALA A 129 3.09 15.50 -3.63
CA ALA A 129 4.20 16.35 -3.24
C ALA A 129 4.37 16.40 -1.71
N ARG A 130 3.26 16.60 -0.98
CA ARG A 130 3.27 16.60 0.49
C ARG A 130 3.62 15.23 1.08
N GLY A 131 3.08 14.14 0.51
CA GLY A 131 3.42 12.77 0.91
C GLY A 131 4.92 12.47 0.74
N ARG A 132 5.53 12.90 -0.36
CA ARG A 132 6.99 12.75 -0.57
C ARG A 132 7.81 13.49 0.50
N ARG A 133 7.40 14.71 0.86
CA ARG A 133 8.06 15.49 1.91
C ARG A 133 7.98 14.77 3.27
N MET A 134 6.79 14.32 3.66
CA MET A 134 6.59 13.57 4.92
C MET A 134 7.41 12.28 4.97
N LEU A 135 7.47 11.54 3.86
CA LEU A 135 8.26 10.31 3.78
C LEU A 135 9.76 10.60 3.92
N ARG A 136 10.25 11.65 3.27
CA ARG A 136 11.65 12.09 3.38
C ARG A 136 12.02 12.46 4.81
N GLU A 137 11.22 13.29 5.46
CA GLU A 137 11.45 13.72 6.85
C GLU A 137 11.57 12.51 7.80
N ARG A 138 10.73 11.50 7.62
CA ARG A 138 10.77 10.26 8.41
C ARG A 138 11.97 9.37 8.10
N ALA A 139 12.36 9.27 6.83
CA ALA A 139 13.55 8.53 6.44
C ALA A 139 14.81 9.15 7.06
N GLU A 140 14.91 10.48 7.02
CA GLU A 140 16.00 11.25 7.65
C GLU A 140 16.02 11.10 9.18
N GLU A 141 14.86 11.12 9.84
CA GLU A 141 14.75 10.90 11.28
C GLU A 141 15.17 9.47 11.67
N THR A 142 14.76 8.47 10.89
CA THR A 142 15.14 7.07 11.13
C THR A 142 16.65 6.90 10.97
N THR A 143 17.25 7.51 9.95
CA THR A 143 18.71 7.46 9.74
C THR A 143 19.48 8.15 10.87
N ARG A 144 19.02 9.31 11.36
CA ARG A 144 19.61 9.97 12.54
C ARG A 144 19.55 9.11 13.79
N ARG A 145 18.39 8.51 14.09
CA ARG A 145 18.22 7.62 15.26
C ARG A 145 19.09 6.36 15.20
N THR A 146 19.39 5.85 14.01
CA THR A 146 20.33 4.73 13.84
C THR A 146 21.76 5.17 14.11
N HIS A 147 22.13 6.40 13.71
CA HIS A 147 23.48 6.94 13.91
C HIS A 147 23.77 7.31 15.38
N ASP A 148 22.77 7.82 16.11
CA ASP A 148 22.91 8.17 17.54
C ASP A 148 22.96 6.95 18.49
N ARG A 149 22.69 5.74 17.99
CA ARG A 149 22.68 4.48 18.76
C ARG A 149 23.96 3.64 18.61
N LEU A 150 24.88 4.07 17.75
CA LEU A 150 26.19 3.45 17.50
C LEU A 150 27.28 4.27 18.20
#